data_AF-A0A453KDF9-F1
#
_entry.id   AF-A0A453KDF9-F1
#
_cell.length_a   1.000
_cell.length_b   1.000
_cell.length_c   1.000
_cell.angle_alpha   90.00
_cell.angle_beta   90.00
_cell.angle_gamma   90.00
#
_symmetry.space_group_name_H-M   'P 1'
#
loop_
_entity.id
_entity.type
_entity.pdbx_description
1 polymer ?
#
loop_
_entity_poly.entity_id
_entity_poly.type
_entity_poly.pdbx_seq_one_letter_code
_entity_poly.pdbx_strand_id
1 'polypeptide(L)'
;MAEATRKYLVQVAEGREAAPEEGGAPSAGPVYRCAAGAGGASPPAVPGLESCWDIFRLSVEKYPGNPMMGRREIMDGKAGKYTWVTYKEVYDTVIKVGASIRSCGINKGGRCGIYGGNSPEWVVSMQ
;
A
#
# COMPACT_ATOMS: atom_id res chain seq x y z
N MET A 1 8.81 -34.09 6.57
CA MET A 1 7.54 -33.39 6.30
C MET A 1 7.75 -31.91 6.63
N ALA A 2 7.93 -30.94 5.75
CA ALA A 2 8.03 -30.90 4.29
C ALA A 2 9.19 -29.95 3.96
N GLU A 3 10.27 -30.48 3.38
CA GLU A 3 11.33 -29.67 2.76
C GLU A 3 10.85 -29.25 1.37
N ALA A 4 9.79 -28.45 1.34
CA ALA A 4 9.28 -27.84 0.13
C ALA A 4 10.23 -26.69 -0.24
N THR A 5 11.28 -27.05 -0.97
CA THR A 5 12.07 -26.24 -1.90
C THR A 5 11.95 -24.72 -1.71
N ARG A 6 12.82 -24.14 -0.86
CA ARG A 6 13.07 -22.67 -0.77
C ARG A 6 13.78 -22.12 -2.01
N LYS A 7 13.42 -22.58 -3.21
CA LYS A 7 14.08 -22.27 -4.49
C LYS A 7 14.17 -20.75 -4.77
N TYR A 8 13.26 -19.98 -4.18
CA TYR A 8 13.16 -18.54 -4.39
C TYR A 8 13.30 -17.71 -3.11
N LEU A 9 13.77 -18.27 -1.99
CA LEU A 9 13.95 -17.51 -0.74
C LEU A 9 15.41 -17.59 -0.29
N VAL A 10 16.08 -16.45 -0.30
CA VAL A 10 17.45 -16.27 0.22
C VAL A 10 17.34 -15.65 1.59
N GLN A 11 17.90 -16.31 2.59
CA GLN A 11 18.06 -15.72 3.92
C GLN A 11 19.10 -14.61 3.85
N VAL A 12 18.74 -13.40 4.28
CA VAL A 12 19.61 -12.20 4.20
C VAL A 12 19.97 -11.65 5.58
N ALA A 13 19.30 -12.11 6.63
CA ALA A 13 19.70 -11.84 8.00
C ALA A 13 19.26 -13.01 8.89
N GLU A 14 20.11 -13.37 9.85
CA GLU A 14 19.77 -14.31 10.91
C GLU A 14 18.70 -13.75 11.83
N GLY A 15 17.98 -14.64 12.49
CA GLY A 15 17.12 -14.25 13.60
C GLY A 15 17.96 -13.77 14.79
N ARG A 16 17.33 -13.03 15.70
CA ARG A 16 17.92 -12.63 16.97
C ARG A 16 16.96 -12.95 18.11
N GLU A 17 17.53 -13.42 19.22
CA GLU A 17 16.79 -13.55 20.47
C GLU A 17 16.45 -12.16 21.05
N ALA A 18 15.53 -12.15 22.01
CA ALA A 18 15.22 -10.93 22.74
C ALA A 18 16.46 -10.47 23.51
N ALA A 19 16.72 -9.16 23.51
CA ALA A 19 17.77 -8.61 24.36
C ALA A 19 17.41 -8.84 25.84
N PRO A 20 18.37 -9.23 26.68
CA PRO A 20 18.11 -9.63 28.05
C PRO A 20 17.72 -8.46 28.98
N GLU A 21 18.00 -7.20 28.59
CA GLU A 21 17.59 -6.05 29.38
C GLU A 21 16.08 -5.74 29.28
N GLU A 22 15.52 -5.26 30.39
CA GLU A 22 14.13 -4.83 30.47
C GLU A 22 13.91 -3.60 29.56
N GLY A 23 13.01 -3.73 28.57
CA GLY A 23 12.83 -2.74 27.50
C GLY A 23 13.81 -2.88 26.33
N GLY A 24 14.65 -3.92 26.34
CA GLY A 24 15.53 -4.28 25.24
C GLY A 24 14.80 -4.70 23.96
N ALA A 25 15.55 -4.81 22.87
CA ALA A 25 14.96 -5.07 21.56
C ALA A 25 14.32 -6.48 21.51
N PRO A 26 13.06 -6.63 21.03
CA PRO A 26 12.33 -7.90 21.05
C PRO A 26 13.00 -8.94 20.15
N SER A 27 12.71 -10.23 20.35
CA SER A 27 13.19 -11.27 19.42
C SER A 27 12.65 -11.03 18.01
N ALA A 28 13.44 -11.41 17.00
CA ALA A 28 13.04 -11.34 15.60
C ALA A 28 13.47 -12.62 14.87
N GLY A 29 12.58 -13.15 14.04
CA GLY A 29 12.91 -14.28 13.17
C GLY A 29 13.88 -13.90 12.04
N PRO A 30 14.49 -14.89 11.37
CA PRO A 30 15.36 -14.64 10.22
C PRO A 30 14.62 -13.93 9.07
N VAL A 31 15.33 -13.04 8.39
CA VAL A 31 14.80 -12.27 7.25
C VAL A 31 15.11 -13.01 5.96
N TYR A 32 14.08 -13.26 5.17
CA TYR A 32 14.20 -13.84 3.84
C TYR A 32 13.83 -12.82 2.77
N ARG A 33 14.58 -12.79 1.67
CA ARG A 33 14.24 -12.07 0.45
C ARG A 33 14.00 -13.05 -0.68
N CYS A 34 13.26 -12.62 -1.69
CA CYS A 34 13.17 -13.40 -2.92
C CYS A 34 14.58 -13.59 -3.51
N ALA A 35 14.93 -14.79 -3.97
CA ALA A 35 16.20 -15.09 -4.64
C ALA A 35 16.37 -14.27 -5.93
N ALA A 36 15.25 -13.89 -6.57
CA ALA A 36 15.24 -12.88 -7.61
C ALA A 36 15.68 -11.50 -7.06
N GLY A 37 15.27 -11.12 -5.86
CA GLY A 37 15.68 -9.83 -5.27
C GLY A 37 17.18 -9.71 -4.94
N ALA A 38 17.90 -10.83 -4.79
CA ALA A 38 19.34 -10.84 -4.53
C ALA A 38 20.14 -10.76 -5.85
N GLY A 39 20.03 -9.60 -6.51
CA GLY A 39 20.76 -9.30 -7.75
C GLY A 39 20.06 -9.66 -9.06
N GLY A 40 18.81 -10.14 -9.04
CA GLY A 40 18.14 -10.69 -10.24
C GLY A 40 16.66 -10.35 -10.36
N ALA A 41 16.35 -9.17 -10.90
CA ALA A 41 15.00 -8.66 -11.17
C ALA A 41 14.37 -7.86 -10.01
N SER A 42 14.94 -6.68 -9.73
CA SER A 42 14.03 -5.54 -9.75
C SER A 42 13.38 -5.56 -11.14
N PRO A 43 12.04 -5.51 -11.29
CA PRO A 43 11.47 -5.25 -12.61
C PRO A 43 12.26 -4.07 -13.22
N PRO A 44 12.57 -4.13 -14.53
CA PRO A 44 13.34 -3.07 -15.16
C PRO A 44 12.71 -1.74 -14.75
N ALA A 45 13.55 -0.77 -14.35
CA ALA A 45 13.06 0.51 -13.90
C ALA A 45 12.07 1.04 -14.93
N VAL A 46 10.79 1.06 -14.58
CA VAL A 46 9.75 1.58 -15.46
C VAL A 46 9.89 3.10 -15.34
N PRO A 47 10.20 3.82 -16.43
CA PRO A 47 10.37 5.26 -16.35
C PRO A 47 9.13 5.91 -15.72
N GLY A 48 9.33 6.70 -14.67
CA GLY A 48 8.25 7.35 -13.92
C GLY A 48 7.52 6.47 -12.91
N LEU A 49 8.05 5.29 -12.56
CA LEU A 49 7.61 4.42 -11.47
C LEU A 49 8.67 4.38 -10.36
N GLU A 50 8.66 5.37 -9.47
CA GLU A 50 9.66 5.49 -8.40
C GLU A 50 9.06 5.26 -7.00
N SER A 51 7.73 5.29 -6.89
CA SER A 51 7.00 5.20 -5.64
C SER A 51 5.67 4.46 -5.77
N CYS A 52 5.04 4.12 -4.64
CA CYS A 52 3.69 3.57 -4.63
C CYS A 52 2.67 4.55 -5.25
N TRP A 53 2.87 5.85 -5.07
CA TRP A 53 2.07 6.89 -5.72
C TRP A 53 2.13 6.78 -7.24
N ASP A 54 3.30 6.47 -7.81
CA ASP A 54 3.44 6.33 -9.25
C ASP A 54 2.70 5.12 -9.81
N ILE A 55 2.61 4.01 -9.06
CA ILE A 55 1.77 2.86 -9.44
C ILE A 55 0.33 3.33 -9.66
N PHE A 56 -0.19 4.12 -8.72
CA PHE A 56 -1.55 4.64 -8.78
C PHE A 56 -1.70 5.68 -9.91
N ARG A 57 -0.83 6.69 -9.98
CA ARG A 57 -0.84 7.73 -11.03
C ARG A 57 -0.80 7.12 -12.44
N LEU A 58 0.12 6.18 -12.69
CA LEU A 58 0.24 5.53 -13.99
C LEU A 58 -1.01 4.68 -14.31
N SER A 59 -1.63 4.07 -13.31
CA SER A 59 -2.90 3.33 -13.50
C SER A 59 -4.05 4.26 -13.88
N VAL A 60 -4.12 5.45 -13.28
CA VAL A 60 -5.10 6.48 -13.62
C VAL A 60 -4.91 6.96 -15.05
N GLU A 61 -3.68 7.21 -15.47
CA GLU A 61 -3.36 7.65 -16.83
C GLU A 61 -3.75 6.58 -17.87
N LYS A 62 -3.49 5.30 -17.55
CA LYS A 62 -3.72 4.19 -18.47
C LYS A 62 -5.19 3.75 -18.52
N TYR A 63 -5.91 3.82 -17.41
CA TYR A 63 -7.26 3.27 -17.25
C TYR A 63 -8.24 4.24 -16.56
N PRO A 64 -8.35 5.51 -16.99
CA PRO A 64 -9.04 6.55 -16.22
C PRO A 64 -10.52 6.25 -15.97
N GLY A 65 -11.20 5.63 -16.94
CA GLY A 65 -12.63 5.30 -16.87
C GLY A 65 -12.95 3.93 -16.25
N ASN A 66 -11.94 3.12 -15.89
CA ASN A 66 -12.21 1.80 -15.32
C ASN A 66 -12.71 1.95 -13.87
N PRO A 67 -13.64 1.08 -13.41
CA PRO A 67 -14.03 1.01 -12.00
C PRO A 67 -12.83 0.74 -11.10
N MET A 68 -12.65 1.54 -10.04
CA MET A 68 -11.59 1.36 -9.06
C MET A 68 -12.14 0.96 -7.69
N MET A 69 -13.06 1.75 -7.14
CA MET A 69 -13.63 1.51 -5.81
C MET A 69 -15.14 1.35 -5.90
N GLY A 70 -15.67 0.33 -5.23
CA GLY A 70 -17.10 0.02 -5.20
C GLY A 70 -17.67 0.15 -3.80
N ARG A 71 -18.88 0.70 -3.69
CA ARG A 71 -19.68 0.71 -2.45
C ARG A 71 -21.04 0.09 -2.72
N ARG A 72 -21.56 -0.67 -1.76
CA ARG A 72 -22.94 -1.16 -1.82
C ARG A 72 -23.89 -0.06 -1.35
N GLU A 73 -24.93 0.19 -2.13
CA GLU A 73 -26.08 0.96 -1.65
C GLU A 73 -26.75 0.17 -0.52
N ILE A 74 -26.96 0.80 0.63
CA ILE A 74 -27.71 0.21 1.74
C ILE A 74 -29.07 0.89 1.78
N MET A 75 -30.13 0.14 1.51
CA MET A 75 -31.52 0.62 1.55
C MET A 75 -32.29 -0.24 2.54
N ASP A 76 -32.91 0.38 3.55
CA ASP A 76 -33.66 -0.31 4.62
C ASP A 76 -32.87 -1.44 5.31
N GLY A 77 -31.57 -1.20 5.56
CA GLY A 77 -30.66 -2.16 6.17
C GLY A 77 -30.27 -3.34 5.27
N LYS A 78 -30.78 -3.40 4.03
CA LYS A 78 -30.43 -4.42 3.05
C LYS A 78 -29.38 -3.90 2.10
N ALA A 79 -28.36 -4.71 1.88
CA ALA A 79 -27.30 -4.36 0.96
C ALA A 79 -27.73 -4.63 -0.48
N GLY A 80 -27.72 -3.59 -1.30
CA GLY A 80 -28.11 -3.58 -2.71
C GLY A 80 -26.93 -3.78 -3.66
N LYS A 81 -27.02 -3.15 -4.83
CA LYS A 81 -26.02 -3.18 -5.90
C LYS A 81 -24.77 -2.38 -5.53
N TYR A 82 -23.67 -2.67 -6.24
CA TYR A 82 -22.47 -1.85 -6.17
C TYR A 82 -22.60 -0.60 -7.06
N THR A 83 -22.28 0.55 -6.50
CA THR A 83 -21.94 1.76 -7.23
C THR A 83 -20.43 1.89 -7.26
N TRP A 84 -19.88 2.23 -8.42
CA TRP A 84 -18.44 2.31 -8.61
C TRP A 84 -18.00 3.73 -8.89
N VAL A 85 -16.84 4.09 -8.39
CA VAL A 85 -16.08 5.27 -8.81
C VAL A 85 -14.88 4.84 -9.63
N THR A 86 -14.60 5.60 -10.67
CA THR A 86 -13.52 5.33 -11.63
C THR A 86 -12.16 5.75 -11.07
N TYR A 87 -11.08 5.25 -11.69
CA TYR A 87 -9.72 5.69 -11.36
C TYR A 87 -9.56 7.22 -11.43
N LYS A 88 -10.15 7.86 -12.45
CA LYS A 88 -10.06 9.32 -12.62
C LYS A 88 -10.78 10.08 -11.51
N GLU A 89 -11.97 9.65 -11.11
CA GLU A 89 -12.73 10.29 -10.03
C GLU A 89 -12.02 10.14 -8.68
N VAL A 90 -11.45 8.96 -8.42
CA VAL A 90 -10.62 8.73 -7.21
C VAL A 90 -9.40 9.65 -7.25
N TYR A 91 -8.66 9.71 -8.36
CA TYR A 91 -7.50 10.58 -8.50
C TYR A 91 -7.82 12.06 -8.25
N ASP A 92 -8.89 12.56 -8.85
CA ASP A 92 -9.31 13.95 -8.67
C ASP A 92 -9.64 14.27 -7.20
N THR A 93 -10.15 13.28 -6.47
CA THR A 93 -10.40 13.39 -5.03
C THR A 93 -9.10 13.37 -4.24
N VAL A 94 -8.19 12.44 -4.55
CA VAL A 94 -6.87 12.32 -3.90
C VAL A 94 -6.07 13.62 -4.01
N ILE A 95 -6.01 14.23 -5.20
CA ILE A 95 -5.29 15.51 -5.40
C ILE A 95 -5.86 16.62 -4.49
N LYS A 96 -7.18 16.69 -4.33
CA LYS A 96 -7.84 17.65 -3.44
C LYS A 96 -7.54 17.36 -1.96
N VAL A 97 -7.60 16.09 -1.55
CA VAL A 97 -7.28 15.67 -0.18
C VAL A 97 -5.83 15.98 0.16
N GLY A 98 -4.88 15.61 -0.71
CA GLY A 98 -3.46 15.92 -0.53
C GLY A 98 -3.18 17.42 -0.44
N ALA A 99 -3.87 18.24 -1.26
CA ALA A 99 -3.78 19.70 -1.16
C ALA A 99 -4.34 20.23 0.18
N SER A 100 -5.45 19.67 0.66
CA SER A 100 -6.04 20.02 1.95
C SER A 100 -5.09 19.68 3.11
N ILE A 101 -4.51 18.47 3.13
CA ILE A 101 -3.52 18.05 4.13
C ILE A 101 -2.33 19.02 4.18
N ARG A 102 -1.83 19.46 3.01
CA ARG A 102 -0.78 20.48 2.95
C ARG A 102 -1.22 21.84 3.49
N SER A 103 -2.46 22.26 3.23
CA SER A 103 -2.99 23.51 3.79
C SER A 103 -3.10 23.50 5.32
N CYS A 104 -3.17 22.32 5.94
CA CYS A 104 -3.11 22.15 7.40
C CYS A 104 -1.67 22.18 7.96
N GLY A 105 -0.65 22.50 7.14
CA GLY A 105 0.74 22.65 7.56
C GLY A 105 1.58 21.37 7.52
N ILE A 106 1.03 20.26 7.00
CA ILE A 106 1.77 19.00 6.87
C ILE A 106 2.60 19.04 5.59
N ASN A 107 3.92 19.13 5.76
CA ASN A 107 4.90 19.18 4.67
C ASN A 107 5.48 17.80 4.36
N LYS A 108 6.33 17.71 3.31
CA LYS A 108 7.08 16.49 2.97
C LYS A 108 7.83 15.96 4.20
N GLY A 109 7.64 14.68 4.51
CA GLY A 109 8.21 14.04 5.72
C GLY A 109 7.40 14.25 7.00
N GLY A 110 6.35 15.08 6.96
CA GLY A 110 5.35 15.19 8.01
C GLY A 110 4.52 13.91 8.15
N ARG A 111 3.88 13.75 9.31
CA ARG A 111 3.11 12.55 9.65
C ARG A 111 1.66 12.95 9.92
N CYS A 112 0.72 12.19 9.39
CA CYS A 112 -0.70 12.29 9.72
C CYS A 112 -1.24 10.90 10.06
N GLY A 113 -2.08 10.83 11.08
CA GLY A 113 -2.80 9.61 11.43
C GLY A 113 -4.08 9.52 10.62
N ILE A 114 -4.33 8.39 9.98
CA ILE A 114 -5.56 8.10 9.26
C ILE A 114 -6.27 6.98 10.01
N TYR A 115 -7.51 7.24 10.42
CA TYR A 115 -8.38 6.25 11.03
C TYR A 115 -9.65 6.09 10.19
N GLY A 116 -9.91 4.86 9.73
CA GLY A 116 -11.06 4.56 8.88
C GLY A 116 -11.30 3.06 8.80
N GLY A 117 -12.53 2.68 8.45
CA GLY A 117 -12.86 1.30 8.09
C GLY A 117 -12.38 0.96 6.68
N ASN A 118 -12.63 -0.28 6.24
CA ASN A 118 -12.40 -0.68 4.86
C ASN A 118 -13.42 0.04 3.93
N SER A 119 -13.04 1.20 3.40
CA SER A 119 -13.91 2.04 2.57
C SER A 119 -13.15 2.76 1.47
N PRO A 120 -13.84 3.27 0.42
CA PRO A 120 -13.22 4.10 -0.62
C PRO A 120 -12.49 5.32 -0.06
N GLU A 121 -13.05 5.98 0.95
CA GLU A 121 -12.49 7.18 1.57
C GLU A 121 -11.15 6.88 2.25
N TRP A 122 -11.03 5.71 2.89
CA TRP A 122 -9.77 5.28 3.49
C TRP A 122 -8.68 5.09 2.42
N VAL A 123 -9.01 4.44 1.30
CA VAL A 123 -8.06 4.32 0.17
C VAL A 123 -7.67 5.69 -0.39
N VAL A 124 -8.65 6.58 -0.60
CA VAL A 124 -8.38 7.95 -1.07
C VAL A 124 -7.41 8.70 -0.15
N SER A 125 -7.53 8.52 1.17
CA SER A 125 -6.67 9.23 2.12
C SER A 125 -5.21 8.73 2.15
N MET A 126 -4.97 7.50 1.71
CA MET A 126 -3.63 6.89 1.70
C MET A 126 -2.83 7.14 0.42
N GLN A 127 -3.52 7.36 -0.70
CA GLN A 127 -2.88 7.67 -1.98
C GLN A 127 -2.34 9.09 -1.99
#